data_AF-A0A7J8DYD2-F1
#
_entry.id   AF-A0A7J8DYD2-F1
#
_cell.length_a   1.000
_cell.length_b   1.000
_cell.length_c   1.000
_cell.angle_alpha   90.00
_cell.angle_beta   90.00
_cell.angle_gamma   90.00
#
_symmetry.space_group_name_H-M   'P 1'
#
loop_
_entity.id
_entity.type
_entity.pdbx_description
1 polymer ?
#
loop_
_entity_poly.entity_id
_entity_poly.type
_entity_poly.pdbx_seq_one_letter_code
_entity_poly.pdbx_strand_id
1 'polypeptide(L)'
;MENLQTEIQEMEFFQFSKGLSFMRKEDFAEWLLLFTNTENKDVYWKNVRERLSAGESISLDEFKSFCRFMTHLEDFAIAMQMFSLAHRPVRLAEFRRAVTVTTGQELSDNILDAVFKIFDLDGDECLSHGEFLGVMKNRMHRGLWVPQQLSVQEYWKCVKKESIKGVKEVWKQAGKGLS
;
A
#
# COMPACT_ATOMS: atom_id res chain seq x y z
N MET A 1 -0.87 -17.48 16.85
CA MET A 1 -0.43 -16.21 16.25
C MET A 1 -1.60 -15.37 15.73
N GLU A 2 -2.77 -15.97 15.45
CA GLU A 2 -3.98 -15.26 15.02
C GLU A 2 -4.46 -14.21 16.03
N ASN A 3 -4.33 -14.50 17.33
CA ASN A 3 -4.85 -13.62 18.39
C ASN A 3 -4.33 -12.17 18.33
N LEU A 4 -3.05 -11.95 18.03
CA LEU A 4 -2.50 -10.58 17.97
C LEU A 4 -2.99 -9.82 16.73
N GLN A 5 -3.06 -10.49 15.57
CA GLN A 5 -3.58 -9.85 14.37
C GLN A 5 -5.06 -9.49 14.53
N THR A 6 -5.85 -10.40 15.11
CA THR A 6 -7.26 -10.15 15.41
C THR A 6 -7.42 -9.00 16.41
N GLU A 7 -6.63 -8.95 17.47
CA GLU A 7 -6.66 -7.87 18.45
C GLU A 7 -6.32 -6.51 17.82
N ILE A 8 -5.30 -6.44 16.97
CA ILE A 8 -4.95 -5.21 16.23
C ILE A 8 -6.09 -4.80 15.30
N GLN A 9 -6.70 -5.73 14.57
CA GLN A 9 -7.82 -5.45 13.66
C GLN A 9 -9.04 -4.91 14.43
N GLU A 10 -9.39 -5.52 15.57
CA GLU A 10 -10.49 -5.06 16.41
C GLU A 10 -10.20 -3.67 17.00
N MET A 11 -8.99 -3.45 17.52
CA MET A 11 -8.58 -2.17 18.05
C MET A 11 -8.63 -1.06 16.99
N GLU A 12 -8.13 -1.32 15.77
CA GLU A 12 -8.25 -0.38 14.66
C GLU A 12 -9.71 -0.14 14.28
N PHE A 13 -10.53 -1.18 14.22
CA PHE A 13 -11.95 -1.03 13.94
C PHE A 13 -12.62 -0.11 14.96
N PHE A 14 -12.43 -0.37 16.26
CA PHE A 14 -13.02 0.45 17.33
C PHE A 14 -12.53 1.89 17.35
N GLN A 15 -11.25 2.11 17.02
CA GLN A 15 -10.69 3.45 16.93
C GLN A 15 -11.36 4.26 15.82
N PHE A 16 -11.51 3.68 14.63
CA PHE A 16 -12.09 4.37 13.47
C PHE A 16 -13.62 4.40 13.50
N SER A 17 -14.28 3.40 14.10
CA SER A 17 -15.72 3.40 14.36
C SER A 17 -16.12 4.31 15.53
N LYS A 18 -15.16 4.90 16.24
CA LYS A 18 -15.39 5.78 17.40
C LYS A 18 -16.16 5.03 18.51
N GLY A 19 -15.86 3.75 18.68
CA GLY A 19 -16.50 2.86 19.66
C GLY A 19 -17.86 2.29 19.24
N LEU A 20 -18.34 2.60 18.03
CA LEU A 20 -19.58 2.02 17.49
C LEU A 20 -19.35 0.58 16.99
N SER A 21 -20.43 -0.19 16.90
CA SER A 21 -20.43 -1.55 16.34
C SER A 21 -20.33 -1.58 14.80
N PHE A 22 -20.41 -0.41 14.15
CA PHE A 22 -20.31 -0.24 12.71
C PHE A 22 -19.37 0.93 12.39
N MET A 23 -18.65 0.83 11.29
CA MET A 23 -17.77 1.88 10.78
C MET A 23 -18.43 2.53 9.57
N ARG A 24 -18.52 3.86 9.50
CA ARG A 24 -19.06 4.52 8.30
C ARG A 24 -18.07 4.38 7.14
N LYS A 25 -18.55 4.39 5.89
CA LYS A 25 -17.65 4.25 4.73
C LYS A 25 -16.60 5.39 4.66
N GLU A 26 -16.92 6.57 5.18
CA GLU A 26 -15.96 7.69 5.28
C GLU A 26 -14.86 7.41 6.31
N ASP A 27 -15.20 6.79 7.45
CA ASP A 27 -14.22 6.40 8.46
C ASP A 27 -13.34 5.23 7.93
N PHE A 28 -13.91 4.34 7.13
CA PHE A 28 -13.15 3.31 6.41
C PHE A 28 -12.20 3.89 5.38
N ALA A 29 -12.63 4.90 4.62
CA ALA A 29 -11.76 5.63 3.69
C ALA A 29 -10.62 6.34 4.44
N GLU A 30 -10.92 6.96 5.58
CA GLU A 30 -9.90 7.58 6.46
C GLU A 30 -8.84 6.55 6.87
N TRP A 31 -9.29 5.37 7.31
CA TRP A 31 -8.42 4.26 7.69
C TRP A 31 -7.56 3.72 6.54
N LEU A 32 -8.13 3.60 5.33
CA LEU A 32 -7.39 3.19 4.13
C LEU A 32 -6.30 4.20 3.76
N LEU A 33 -6.63 5.49 3.84
CA LEU A 33 -5.79 6.58 3.36
C LEU A 33 -4.80 7.09 4.40
N LEU A 34 -4.82 6.59 5.64
CA LEU A 34 -4.02 7.10 6.76
C LEU A 34 -2.54 7.26 6.39
N PHE A 35 -1.94 6.22 5.79
CA PHE A 35 -0.52 6.18 5.42
C PHE A 35 -0.23 6.58 3.96
N THR A 36 -1.19 7.25 3.29
CA THR A 36 -0.99 7.74 1.92
C THR A 36 -0.37 9.14 1.94
N ASN A 37 0.37 9.52 0.90
CA ASN A 37 0.94 10.87 0.77
C ASN A 37 -0.17 11.91 0.56
N THR A 38 -0.01 13.10 1.16
CA THR A 38 -1.02 14.17 1.19
C THR A 38 -1.40 14.69 -0.19
N GLU A 39 -0.47 14.77 -1.15
CA GLU A 39 -0.73 15.30 -2.50
C GLU A 39 -1.78 14.50 -3.27
N ASN A 40 -1.88 13.19 -3.01
CA ASN A 40 -2.86 12.32 -3.67
C ASN A 40 -4.16 12.17 -2.88
N LYS A 41 -4.21 12.63 -1.61
CA LYS A 41 -5.40 12.42 -0.75
C LYS A 41 -6.61 13.24 -1.18
N ASP A 42 -6.40 14.43 -1.72
CA ASP A 42 -7.51 15.35 -2.05
C ASP A 42 -8.46 14.77 -3.09
N VAL A 43 -7.93 14.04 -4.07
CA VAL A 43 -8.73 13.39 -5.12
C VAL A 43 -9.58 12.26 -4.52
N TYR A 44 -8.97 11.40 -3.69
CA TYR A 44 -9.73 10.33 -3.00
C TYR A 44 -10.81 10.91 -2.07
N TRP A 45 -10.54 12.00 -1.35
CA TRP A 45 -11.53 12.66 -0.50
C TRP A 45 -12.63 13.37 -1.28
N LYS A 46 -12.36 13.81 -2.51
CA LYS A 46 -13.40 14.28 -3.42
C LYS A 46 -14.33 13.12 -3.80
N ASN A 47 -13.78 11.99 -4.21
CA ASN A 47 -14.55 10.78 -4.54
C ASN A 47 -15.40 10.30 -3.34
N VAL A 48 -14.84 10.28 -2.14
CA VAL A 48 -15.56 9.94 -0.90
C VAL A 48 -16.79 10.83 -0.71
N ARG A 49 -16.65 12.16 -0.87
CA ARG A 49 -17.75 13.11 -0.65
C ARG A 49 -18.82 13.07 -1.75
N GLU A 50 -18.42 12.79 -2.99
CA GLU A 50 -19.31 12.85 -4.15
C GLU A 50 -19.99 11.50 -4.46
N ARG A 51 -19.32 10.38 -4.16
CA ARG A 51 -19.74 9.04 -4.63
C ARG A 51 -20.20 8.10 -3.53
N LEU A 52 -19.75 8.27 -2.28
CA LEU A 52 -20.22 7.43 -1.17
C LEU A 52 -21.56 7.95 -0.65
N SER A 53 -22.51 7.03 -0.45
CA SER A 53 -23.85 7.36 0.05
C SER A 53 -23.80 7.57 1.56
N ALA A 54 -24.41 8.65 2.04
CA ALA A 54 -24.54 8.89 3.47
C ALA A 54 -25.37 7.78 4.14
N GLY A 55 -24.91 7.29 5.29
CA GLY A 55 -25.59 6.27 6.09
C GLY A 55 -25.21 4.83 5.78
N GLU A 56 -24.37 4.59 4.76
CA GLU A 56 -23.78 3.27 4.54
C GLU A 56 -22.65 2.99 5.54
N SER A 57 -22.55 1.74 5.98
CA SER A 57 -21.58 1.32 6.98
C SER A 57 -21.00 -0.05 6.68
N ILE A 58 -19.89 -0.35 7.35
CA ILE A 58 -19.10 -1.56 7.27
C ILE A 58 -19.09 -2.21 8.65
N SER A 59 -19.41 -3.50 8.68
CA SER A 59 -19.37 -4.32 9.89
C SER A 59 -17.93 -4.74 10.23
N LEU A 60 -17.73 -5.21 11.47
CA LEU A 60 -16.43 -5.74 11.90
C LEU A 60 -15.98 -6.95 11.06
N ASP A 61 -16.91 -7.83 10.65
CA ASP A 61 -16.59 -9.02 9.88
C ASP A 61 -16.18 -8.68 8.44
N GLU A 62 -16.84 -7.71 7.82
CA GLU A 62 -16.43 -7.17 6.52
C GLU A 62 -15.05 -6.52 6.59
N PHE A 63 -14.81 -5.72 7.64
CA PHE A 63 -13.52 -5.09 7.88
C PHE A 63 -12.40 -6.12 8.08
N LYS A 64 -12.63 -7.16 8.89
CA LYS A 64 -11.67 -8.26 9.10
C LYS A 64 -11.42 -9.05 7.82
N SER A 65 -12.46 -9.28 7.03
CA SER A 65 -12.34 -9.94 5.71
C SER A 65 -11.47 -9.11 4.76
N PHE A 66 -11.66 -7.80 4.73
CA PHE A 66 -10.80 -6.90 3.96
C PHE A 66 -9.36 -6.88 4.48
N CYS A 67 -9.16 -6.86 5.80
CA CYS A 67 -7.82 -6.96 6.40
C CYS A 67 -7.10 -8.27 6.02
N ARG A 68 -7.83 -9.40 5.96
CA ARG A 68 -7.27 -10.67 5.49
C ARG A 68 -6.92 -10.62 4.01
N PHE A 69 -7.75 -9.99 3.18
CA PHE A 69 -7.38 -9.75 1.79
C PHE A 69 -6.06 -8.96 1.68
N MET A 70 -5.90 -7.92 2.50
CA MET A 70 -4.70 -7.09 2.52
C MET A 70 -3.42 -7.85 2.91
N THR A 71 -3.52 -8.96 3.66
CA THR A 71 -2.34 -9.81 3.93
C THR A 71 -1.85 -10.56 2.69
N HIS A 72 -2.69 -10.73 1.66
CA HIS A 72 -2.37 -11.37 0.38
C HIS A 72 -2.15 -10.36 -0.76
N LEU A 73 -1.82 -9.10 -0.43
CA LEU A 73 -1.69 -8.02 -1.41
C LEU A 73 -0.60 -8.29 -2.47
N GLU A 74 0.47 -9.01 -2.11
CA GLU A 74 1.53 -9.36 -3.07
C GLU A 74 1.04 -10.36 -4.13
N ASP A 75 0.34 -11.42 -3.73
CA ASP A 75 -0.27 -12.38 -4.65
C ASP A 75 -1.32 -11.70 -5.53
N PHE A 76 -2.11 -10.81 -4.94
CA PHE A 76 -3.08 -9.99 -5.67
C PHE A 76 -2.41 -9.05 -6.67
N ALA A 77 -1.26 -8.46 -6.33
CA ALA A 77 -0.51 -7.62 -7.25
C ALA A 77 -0.02 -8.40 -8.48
N ILE A 78 0.36 -9.67 -8.32
CA ILE A 78 0.72 -10.55 -9.45
C ILE A 78 -0.49 -10.75 -10.38
N ALA A 79 -1.67 -11.03 -9.82
CA ALA A 79 -2.90 -11.17 -10.61
C ALA A 79 -3.23 -9.87 -11.38
N MET A 80 -3.15 -8.71 -10.71
CA MET A 80 -3.33 -7.40 -11.33
C MET A 80 -2.32 -7.14 -12.46
N GLN A 81 -1.06 -7.55 -12.27
CA GLN A 81 -0.03 -7.42 -13.29
C GLN A 81 -0.36 -8.25 -14.54
N MET A 82 -0.93 -9.45 -14.39
CA MET A 82 -1.37 -10.27 -15.53
C MET A 82 -2.45 -9.56 -16.37
N PHE A 83 -3.43 -8.92 -15.74
CA PHE A 83 -4.45 -8.13 -16.45
C PHE A 83 -3.83 -6.94 -17.19
N SER A 84 -2.92 -6.22 -16.51
CA SER A 84 -2.19 -5.08 -17.10
C SER A 84 -1.38 -5.49 -18.33
N LEU A 85 -0.63 -6.60 -18.25
CA LEU A 85 0.15 -7.15 -19.38
C LEU A 85 -0.73 -7.60 -20.55
N ALA A 86 -1.95 -8.04 -20.27
CA ALA A 86 -2.92 -8.41 -21.29
C ALA A 86 -3.70 -7.20 -21.86
N HIS A 87 -3.37 -5.98 -21.43
CA HIS A 87 -4.11 -4.76 -21.75
C HIS A 87 -5.60 -4.86 -21.46
N ARG A 88 -5.96 -5.57 -20.38
CA ARG A 88 -7.34 -5.72 -19.93
C ARG A 88 -7.58 -4.85 -18.70
N PRO A 89 -8.61 -3.98 -18.72
CA PRO A 89 -8.98 -3.24 -17.52
C PRO A 89 -9.52 -4.19 -16.45
N VAL A 90 -9.29 -3.86 -15.19
CA VAL A 90 -9.78 -4.65 -14.06
C VAL A 90 -11.07 -4.02 -13.54
N ARG A 91 -12.21 -4.53 -14.00
CA ARG A 91 -13.52 -4.14 -13.48
C ARG A 91 -13.85 -4.93 -12.22
N LEU A 92 -15.02 -4.66 -11.65
CA LEU A 92 -15.52 -5.32 -10.44
C LEU A 92 -15.46 -6.86 -10.50
N ALA A 93 -15.81 -7.45 -11.65
CA ALA A 93 -15.82 -8.89 -11.82
C ALA A 93 -14.41 -9.50 -11.81
N GLU A 94 -13.47 -8.90 -12.54
CA GLU A 94 -12.06 -9.30 -12.55
C GLU A 94 -11.42 -9.09 -11.18
N PHE A 95 -11.72 -7.97 -10.51
CA PHE A 95 -11.23 -7.68 -9.17
C PHE A 95 -11.72 -8.72 -8.17
N ARG A 96 -13.04 -9.00 -8.13
CA ARG A 96 -13.61 -10.03 -7.26
C ARG A 96 -12.93 -11.37 -7.49
N ARG A 97 -12.80 -11.79 -8.75
CA ARG A 97 -12.13 -13.05 -9.11
C ARG A 97 -10.68 -13.08 -8.64
N ALA A 98 -9.94 -12.00 -8.83
CA ALA A 98 -8.55 -11.91 -8.38
C ALA A 98 -8.45 -12.04 -6.85
N VAL A 99 -9.34 -11.39 -6.09
CA VAL A 99 -9.42 -11.54 -4.63
C VAL A 99 -9.74 -12.98 -4.22
N THR A 100 -10.73 -13.61 -4.85
CA THR A 100 -11.11 -15.00 -4.55
C THR A 100 -9.96 -15.97 -4.81
N VAL A 101 -9.22 -15.77 -5.91
CA VAL A 101 -8.09 -16.64 -6.28
C VAL A 101 -6.93 -16.50 -5.28
N THR A 102 -6.66 -15.30 -4.76
CA THR A 102 -5.50 -15.08 -3.88
C THR A 102 -5.79 -15.34 -2.42
N THR A 103 -7.02 -15.13 -1.98
CA THR A 103 -7.41 -15.27 -0.56
C THR A 103 -8.22 -16.52 -0.26
N GLY A 104 -8.81 -17.15 -1.28
CA GLY A 104 -9.82 -18.21 -1.12
C GLY A 104 -11.15 -17.73 -0.53
N GLN A 105 -11.37 -16.41 -0.45
CA GLN A 105 -12.55 -15.79 0.16
C GLN A 105 -13.14 -14.72 -0.75
N GLU A 106 -14.43 -14.44 -0.60
CA GLU A 106 -15.10 -13.35 -1.30
C GLU A 106 -15.31 -12.17 -0.36
N LEU A 107 -15.01 -10.97 -0.84
CA LEU A 107 -15.37 -9.74 -0.16
C LEU A 107 -16.84 -9.41 -0.44
N SER A 108 -17.49 -8.74 0.51
CA SER A 108 -18.87 -8.28 0.34
C SER A 108 -18.96 -7.21 -0.76
N ASP A 109 -20.12 -7.16 -1.42
CA ASP A 109 -20.41 -6.14 -2.44
C ASP A 109 -20.29 -4.72 -1.87
N ASN A 110 -20.61 -4.56 -0.59
CA ASN A 110 -20.50 -3.30 0.15
C ASN A 110 -19.05 -2.79 0.25
N ILE A 111 -18.10 -3.70 0.55
CA ILE A 111 -16.66 -3.38 0.59
C ILE A 111 -16.14 -3.08 -0.82
N LEU A 112 -16.51 -3.91 -1.80
CA LEU A 112 -16.05 -3.73 -3.17
C LEU A 112 -16.56 -2.41 -3.76
N ASP A 113 -17.83 -2.08 -3.55
CA ASP A 113 -18.43 -0.80 -3.94
C ASP A 113 -17.68 0.40 -3.32
N ALA A 114 -17.39 0.34 -2.02
CA ALA A 114 -16.64 1.38 -1.34
C ALA A 114 -15.23 1.54 -1.94
N VAL A 115 -14.51 0.43 -2.16
CA VAL A 115 -13.16 0.43 -2.74
C VAL A 115 -13.16 1.03 -4.14
N PHE A 116 -14.07 0.59 -5.02
CA PHE A 116 -14.15 1.12 -6.38
C PHE A 116 -14.50 2.61 -6.38
N LYS A 117 -15.49 3.04 -5.60
CA LYS A 117 -15.86 4.47 -5.52
C LYS A 117 -14.73 5.35 -5.01
N ILE A 118 -13.91 4.86 -4.08
CA ILE A 118 -12.78 5.62 -3.53
C ILE A 118 -11.65 5.71 -4.57
N PHE A 119 -11.22 4.58 -5.13
CA PHE A 119 -9.97 4.48 -5.88
C PHE A 119 -10.09 4.66 -7.40
N ASP A 120 -11.29 4.63 -7.97
CA ASP A 120 -11.54 4.95 -9.38
C ASP A 120 -11.37 6.47 -9.60
N LEU A 121 -10.21 6.90 -10.12
CA LEU A 121 -9.89 8.32 -10.26
C LEU A 121 -10.44 8.94 -11.54
N ASP A 122 -10.55 8.17 -12.62
CA ASP A 122 -10.97 8.65 -13.94
C ASP A 122 -12.46 8.38 -14.25
N GLY A 123 -13.13 7.58 -13.40
CA GLY A 123 -14.54 7.25 -13.52
C GLY A 123 -14.82 6.20 -14.59
N ASP A 124 -13.85 5.35 -14.93
CA ASP A 124 -13.99 4.31 -15.95
C ASP A 124 -14.55 2.97 -15.40
N GLU A 125 -14.93 2.93 -14.12
CA GLU A 125 -15.38 1.75 -13.38
C GLU A 125 -14.33 0.62 -13.31
N CYS A 126 -13.05 0.97 -13.46
CA CYS A 126 -11.93 0.06 -13.39
C CYS A 126 -10.96 0.50 -12.28
N LEU A 127 -10.09 -0.44 -11.87
CA LEU A 127 -9.00 -0.15 -10.93
C LEU A 127 -7.67 -0.47 -11.58
N SER A 128 -6.82 0.56 -11.72
CA SER A 128 -5.46 0.38 -12.18
C SER A 128 -4.52 -0.04 -11.04
N HIS A 129 -3.37 -0.61 -11.43
CA HIS A 129 -2.29 -0.91 -10.48
C HIS A 129 -1.80 0.36 -9.75
N GLY A 130 -1.80 1.52 -10.42
CA GLY A 130 -1.31 2.77 -9.85
C GLY A 130 -2.23 3.33 -8.75
N GLU A 131 -3.53 3.26 -8.97
CA GLU A 131 -4.56 3.83 -8.08
C GLU A 131 -4.67 3.07 -6.77
N PHE A 132 -4.77 1.74 -6.85
CA PHE A 132 -5.09 0.92 -5.69
C PHE A 132 -3.84 0.37 -4.98
N LEU A 133 -2.95 -0.32 -5.71
CA LEU A 133 -1.85 -1.08 -5.09
C LEU A 133 -0.81 -0.17 -4.42
N GLY A 134 -0.56 1.03 -4.97
CA GLY A 134 0.36 1.99 -4.36
C GLY A 134 -0.10 2.42 -2.96
N VAL A 135 -1.38 2.76 -2.83
CA VAL A 135 -2.00 3.15 -1.55
C VAL A 135 -2.01 1.97 -0.57
N MET A 136 -2.40 0.79 -1.04
CA MET A 136 -2.50 -0.40 -0.20
C MET A 136 -1.15 -0.91 0.29
N LYS A 137 -0.07 -0.79 -0.50
CA LYS A 137 1.29 -1.11 -0.05
C LYS A 137 1.73 -0.23 1.11
N ASN A 138 1.50 1.08 1.03
CA ASN A 138 1.81 1.99 2.12
C ASN A 138 0.98 1.68 3.38
N ARG A 139 -0.31 1.34 3.19
CA ARG A 139 -1.20 0.91 4.27
C ARG A 139 -0.70 -0.34 4.99
N MET A 140 -0.17 -1.32 4.27
CA MET A 140 0.39 -2.55 4.84
C MET A 140 1.68 -2.31 5.61
N HIS A 141 2.52 -1.39 5.14
CA HIS A 141 3.76 -1.02 5.84
C HIS A 141 3.51 -0.18 7.10
N ARG A 142 2.31 0.37 7.31
CA ARG A 142 1.95 1.17 8.51
C ARG A 142 2.92 2.34 8.78
N GLY A 143 3.52 2.89 7.73
CA GLY A 143 4.56 3.93 7.84
C GLY A 143 5.89 3.47 8.46
N LEU A 144 6.06 2.17 8.72
CA LEU A 144 7.28 1.59 9.31
C LEU A 144 8.35 1.29 8.26
N TRP A 145 8.00 1.34 6.98
CA TRP A 145 8.93 1.12 5.87
C TRP A 145 9.21 2.44 5.14
N VAL A 146 10.48 2.82 5.10
CA VAL A 146 11.00 3.91 4.28
C VAL A 146 11.96 3.30 3.27
N PRO A 147 11.72 3.46 1.95
CA PRO A 147 12.67 2.97 0.96
C PRO A 147 14.03 3.64 1.20
N GLN A 148 15.03 2.84 1.57
CA GLN A 148 16.41 3.32 1.64
C GLN A 148 16.88 3.59 0.21
N GLN A 149 16.89 4.85 -0.18
CA GLN A 149 17.64 5.29 -1.34
C GLN A 149 19.12 5.14 -0.98
N LEU A 150 19.76 4.07 -1.47
CA LEU A 150 21.22 3.96 -1.47
C LEU A 150 21.74 5.15 -2.28
N SER A 151 22.20 6.15 -1.56
CA SER A 151 22.39 7.47 -2.16
C SER A 151 23.69 7.48 -2.95
N VAL A 152 23.74 8.34 -3.97
CA VAL A 152 24.99 8.70 -4.67
C VAL A 152 26.07 9.14 -3.67
N GLN A 153 25.70 9.57 -2.46
CA GLN A 153 26.66 9.86 -1.38
C GLN A 153 27.37 8.62 -0.84
N GLU A 154 26.72 7.45 -0.75
CA GLU A 154 27.38 6.21 -0.32
C GLU A 154 28.36 5.72 -1.38
N TYR A 155 28.00 5.87 -2.66
CA TYR A 155 28.92 5.68 -3.78
C TYR A 155 30.14 6.60 -3.65
N TRP A 156 29.95 7.92 -3.48
CA TRP A 156 31.06 8.87 -3.32
C TRP A 156 31.88 8.64 -2.07
N LYS A 157 31.27 8.17 -0.98
CA LYS A 157 31.96 7.78 0.25
C LYS A 157 32.89 6.59 0.00
N CYS A 158 32.45 5.60 -0.78
CA CYS A 158 33.27 4.48 -1.22
C CYS A 158 34.43 4.96 -2.12
N VAL A 159 34.14 5.71 -3.17
CA VAL A 159 35.15 6.25 -4.10
C VAL A 159 36.22 7.04 -3.36
N LYS A 160 35.81 7.95 -2.46
CA LYS A 160 36.75 8.77 -1.68
C LYS A 160 37.63 7.91 -0.77
N LYS A 161 37.05 6.89 -0.13
CA LYS A 161 37.78 5.99 0.78
C LYS A 161 38.85 5.19 0.03
N GLU A 162 38.49 4.57 -1.10
CA GLU A 162 39.42 3.75 -1.87
C GLU A 162 40.48 4.59 -2.58
N SER A 163 40.14 5.77 -3.12
CA SER A 163 41.11 6.70 -3.69
C SER A 163 42.15 7.17 -2.66
N ILE A 164 41.74 7.50 -1.43
CA ILE A 164 42.67 7.92 -0.37
C ILE A 164 43.59 6.77 0.06
N LYS A 165 43.08 5.54 0.13
CA LYS A 165 43.91 4.37 0.42
C LYS A 165 44.96 4.14 -0.67
N GLY A 166 44.55 4.16 -1.94
CA GLY A 166 45.46 3.98 -3.08
C GLY A 166 46.57 5.03 -3.09
N VAL A 167 46.22 6.31 -2.88
CA VAL A 167 47.22 7.38 -2.78
C VAL A 167 48.17 7.17 -1.60
N LYS A 168 47.67 6.78 -0.42
CA LYS A 168 48.52 6.50 0.75
C LYS A 168 49.49 5.33 0.53
N GLU A 169 49.07 4.29 -0.18
CA GLU A 169 49.93 3.15 -0.49
C GLU A 169 51.03 3.52 -1.48
N VAL A 170 50.69 4.25 -2.55
CA VAL A 170 51.67 4.75 -3.53
C VAL A 170 52.69 5.67 -2.88
N TRP A 171 52.26 6.59 -2.02
CA TRP A 171 53.17 7.51 -1.31
C TRP A 171 54.09 6.77 -0.34
N LYS A 172 53.60 5.73 0.35
CA LYS A 172 54.44 4.88 1.21
C LYS A 172 55.47 4.08 0.43
N GLN A 173 55.15 3.63 -0.79
CA GLN A 173 56.10 2.93 -1.65
C GLN A 173 57.15 3.87 -2.24
N ALA A 174 56.75 5.06 -2.69
CA ALA A 174 57.68 6.08 -3.20
C ALA A 174 58.66 6.58 -2.12
N GLY A 175 58.19 6.76 -0.87
CA GLY A 175 59.04 7.15 0.26
C GLY A 175 60.03 6.07 0.73
N LYS A 176 59.81 4.80 0.39
CA LYS A 176 60.75 3.70 0.68
C LYS A 176 61.82 3.50 -0.39
N GLY A 177 61.68 4.11 -1.57
CA GLY A 177 62.68 4.06 -2.65
C GLY A 177 63.76 5.13 -2.58
N LEU A 178 63.74 5.99 -1.55
CA LEU A 178 64.64 7.13 -1.35
C LEU A 178 65.56 6.97 -0.13
N SER A 179 65.67 5.77 0.44
CA SER A 179 66.65 5.42 1.49
C SER A 179 67.69 4.44 0.97
#